data_AF-A0A2U1NHK0-F1
#
_entry.id   AF-A0A2U1NHK0-F1
#
_cell.length_a   1.000
_cell.length_b   1.000
_cell.length_c   1.000
_cell.angle_alpha   90.00
_cell.angle_beta   90.00
_cell.angle_gamma   90.00
#
_symmetry.space_group_name_H-M   'P 1'
#
loop_
_entity.id
_entity.type
_entity.pdbx_description
1 polymer ?
#
loop_
_entity_poly.entity_id
_entity_poly.type
_entity_poly.pdbx_seq_one_letter_code
_entity_poly.pdbx_strand_id
1 'polypeptide(L)'
;MQLSGSYMKYLIVAFDLHSQSIAFVPQPEYTNKCVAKDLGILDGCICVVGYHVMFSVDVWVMMKYGVKESWRKLIALKTLA
;
A
#
# COMPACT_ATOMS: atom_id res chain seq x y z
N MET A 1 18.04 -18.66 -16.91
CA MET A 1 18.47 -17.55 -16.04
C MET A 1 17.33 -16.54 -15.97
N GLN A 2 16.58 -16.56 -14.88
CA GLN A 2 15.49 -15.62 -14.62
C GLN A 2 16.12 -14.37 -14.00
N LEU A 3 15.95 -13.21 -14.64
CA LEU A 3 16.34 -11.93 -14.05
C LEU A 3 15.47 -11.72 -12.80
N SER A 4 16.04 -11.97 -11.63
CA SER A 4 15.38 -11.71 -10.36
C SER A 4 15.31 -10.19 -10.15
N GLY A 5 14.27 -9.56 -10.68
CA GLY A 5 13.90 -8.20 -10.28
C GLY A 5 13.71 -8.20 -8.77
N SER A 6 14.53 -7.45 -8.04
CA SER A 6 14.41 -7.37 -6.59
C SER A 6 13.02 -6.83 -6.25
N TYR A 7 12.23 -7.63 -5.53
CA TYR A 7 10.98 -7.15 -4.96
C TYR A 7 11.33 -6.05 -3.95
N MET A 8 11.15 -4.78 -4.32
CA MET A 8 11.33 -3.68 -3.39
C MET A 8 10.33 -3.85 -2.24
N LYS A 9 10.87 -4.09 -1.03
CA LYS A 9 10.08 -4.13 0.19
C LYS A 9 9.81 -2.70 0.64
N TYR A 10 8.63 -2.19 0.31
CA TYR A 10 8.14 -0.94 0.88
C TYR A 10 7.80 -1.14 2.35
N LEU A 11 7.93 -0.09 3.16
CA LEU A 11 7.50 -0.02 4.55
C LEU A 11 6.63 1.22 4.73
N ILE A 12 5.61 1.12 5.57
CA ILE A 12 4.85 2.28 6.05
C ILE A 12 5.33 2.54 7.47
N VAL A 13 5.81 3.75 7.72
CA VAL A 13 6.30 4.18 9.02
C VAL A 13 5.46 5.35 9.53
N ALA A 14 5.15 5.33 10.80
CA ALA A 14 4.55 6.45 11.52
C ALA A 14 5.59 6.99 12.51
N PHE A 15 5.69 8.31 12.59
CA PHE A 15 6.51 8.98 13.59
C PHE A 15 5.60 9.68 14.59
N ASP A 16 5.68 9.26 15.85
CA ASP A 16 4.88 9.82 16.93
C ASP A 16 5.62 11.02 17.53
N LEU A 17 5.02 12.22 17.44
CA LEU A 17 5.65 13.47 17.88
C LEU A 17 5.74 13.60 19.41
N HIS A 18 4.85 12.94 20.15
CA HIS A 18 4.81 13.04 21.61
C HIS A 18 5.90 12.18 22.26
N SER A 19 6.02 10.94 21.81
CA SER A 19 7.00 9.95 22.27
C SER A 19 8.32 10.01 21.50
N GLN A 20 8.37 10.73 20.37
CA GLN A 20 9.50 10.80 19.44
C GLN A 20 9.93 9.41 18.94
N SER A 21 8.98 8.51 18.75
CA SER A 21 9.22 7.12 18.39
C SER A 21 8.73 6.79 16.99
N ILE A 22 9.35 5.78 16.37
CA ILE A 22 8.95 5.25 15.07
C ILE A 22 8.14 3.97 15.30
N ALA A 23 6.97 3.90 14.67
CA ALA A 23 6.14 2.70 14.62
C ALA A 23 6.01 2.20 13.19
N PHE A 24 5.99 0.88 13.02
CA PHE A 24 5.71 0.26 11.73
C PHE A 24 4.21 0.05 11.57
N VAL A 25 3.65 0.61 10.50
CA VAL A 25 2.24 0.44 10.17
C VAL A 25 2.10 -0.85 9.34
N PRO A 26 1.17 -1.75 9.69
CA PRO A 26 0.99 -2.97 8.93
C PRO A 26 0.54 -2.65 7.50
N GLN A 27 1.05 -3.41 6.54
CA GLN A 27 0.73 -3.24 5.13
C GLN A 27 -0.47 -4.11 4.70
N PRO A 28 -1.21 -3.70 3.66
CA PRO A 28 -2.19 -4.56 3.03
C PRO A 28 -1.50 -5.74 2.34
N GLU A 29 -2.28 -6.80 2.07
CA GLU A 29 -1.82 -7.94 1.29
C GLU A 29 -1.88 -7.61 -0.20
N TYR A 30 -0.76 -7.10 -0.72
CA TYR A 30 -0.63 -6.78 -2.14
C TYR A 30 -0.68 -8.05 -2.99
N THR A 31 -1.21 -7.92 -4.21
CA THR A 31 -0.94 -8.93 -5.23
C THR A 31 0.51 -8.80 -5.70
N ASN A 32 1.17 -9.92 -5.98
CA ASN A 32 2.63 -10.02 -6.29
C ASN A 32 3.10 -9.23 -7.54
N LYS A 33 2.25 -8.41 -8.16
CA LYS A 33 2.53 -7.66 -9.39
C LYS A 33 2.62 -6.15 -9.18
N CYS A 34 2.60 -5.67 -7.94
CA CYS A 34 2.69 -4.25 -7.61
C CYS A 34 4.15 -3.77 -7.77
N VAL A 35 4.39 -2.80 -8.66
CA VAL A 35 5.74 -2.27 -8.97
C VAL A 35 6.08 -0.97 -8.27
N ALA A 36 5.06 -0.16 -7.93
CA ALA A 36 5.21 1.09 -7.19
C ALA A 36 4.03 1.29 -6.25
N LYS A 37 4.25 2.06 -5.18
CA LYS A 37 3.24 2.33 -4.14
C LYS A 37 3.35 3.77 -3.66
N ASP A 38 2.24 4.50 -3.71
CA ASP A 38 2.11 5.80 -3.06
C ASP A 38 1.25 5.67 -1.79
N LEU A 39 1.56 6.49 -0.79
CA LEU A 39 0.77 6.63 0.43
C LEU A 39 -0.08 7.89 0.33
N GLY A 40 -1.36 7.80 0.73
CA GLY A 40 -2.28 8.94 0.68
C GLY A 40 -3.36 8.87 1.74
N ILE A 41 -4.29 9.82 1.65
CA ILE A 41 -5.50 9.88 2.48
C ILE A 41 -6.72 9.84 1.55
N LEU A 42 -7.67 8.96 1.86
CA LEU A 42 -8.96 8.86 1.18
C LEU A 42 -10.06 8.79 2.23
N ASP A 43 -10.98 9.74 2.19
CA ASP A 43 -12.09 9.84 3.15
C ASP A 43 -11.63 9.78 4.62
N GLY A 44 -10.57 10.54 4.94
CA GLY A 44 -9.98 10.57 6.28
C GLY A 44 -9.18 9.32 6.69
N CYS A 45 -9.14 8.29 5.85
CA CYS A 45 -8.42 7.04 6.12
C CYS A 45 -7.10 6.97 5.35
N ILE A 46 -6.09 6.33 5.93
CA ILE A 46 -4.84 6.04 5.21
C ILE A 46 -5.13 5.08 4.07
N CYS A 47 -4.59 5.41 2.89
CA CYS A 47 -4.68 4.56 1.72
C CYS A 47 -3.30 4.31 1.08
N VAL A 48 -3.20 3.19 0.37
CA VAL A 48 -2.06 2.85 -0.48
C VAL A 48 -2.55 2.71 -1.91
N VAL A 49 -1.92 3.43 -2.83
CA VAL A 49 -2.15 3.33 -4.27
C VAL A 49 -1.06 2.44 -4.86
N GLY A 50 -1.43 1.24 -5.28
CA GLY A 50 -0.53 0.27 -5.90
C GLY A 50 -0.61 0.31 -7.43
N TYR A 51 0.52 0.54 -8.09
CA TYR A 51 0.63 0.52 -9.55
C TYR A 51 1.18 -0.82 -10.03
N HIS A 52 0.63 -1.32 -11.14
CA HIS A 52 0.99 -2.59 -11.73
C HIS A 52 1.48 -2.44 -13.18
N VAL A 53 2.30 -3.39 -13.65
CA VAL A 53 2.97 -3.38 -14.97
C VAL A 53 1.99 -3.18 -16.16
N MET A 54 0.73 -3.61 -16.03
CA MET A 54 -0.27 -3.58 -17.10
C MET A 54 -1.30 -2.45 -16.92
N PHE A 55 -0.85 -1.26 -16.50
CA PHE A 55 -1.70 -0.06 -16.31
C PHE A 55 -2.92 -0.29 -15.42
N SER A 56 -2.80 -1.17 -14.42
CA SER A 56 -3.83 -1.34 -13.40
C SER A 56 -3.40 -0.65 -12.10
N VAL A 57 -4.40 -0.11 -11.40
CA VAL A 57 -4.24 0.58 -10.12
C VAL A 57 -5.17 -0.06 -9.10
N ASP A 58 -4.61 -0.49 -7.99
CA ASP A 58 -5.36 -0.92 -6.81
C ASP A 58 -5.27 0.16 -5.73
N VAL A 59 -6.39 0.59 -5.16
CA VAL A 59 -6.40 1.47 -3.97
C VAL A 59 -6.87 0.67 -2.77
N TRP A 60 -6.02 0.59 -1.76
CA TRP A 60 -6.29 -0.05 -0.48
C TRP A 60 -6.50 1.00 0.60
N VAL A 61 -7.49 0.81 1.47
CA VAL A 61 -7.81 1.72 2.59
C VAL A 61 -7.74 0.95 3.90
N MET A 62 -7.12 1.55 4.92
CA MET A 62 -7.05 1.01 6.28
C MET A 62 -8.28 1.50 7.07
N MET A 63 -9.30 0.65 7.18
CA MET A 63 -10.57 1.03 7.83
C MET A 63 -10.44 1.22 9.34
N LYS A 64 -9.47 0.57 9.98
CA LYS A 64 -9.14 0.76 11.40
C LYS A 64 -7.63 0.94 11.54
N TYR A 65 -7.23 2.10 12.03
CA TYR A 65 -5.81 2.44 12.12
C TYR A 65 -5.02 1.40 12.94
N GLY A 66 -3.88 0.96 12.41
CA GLY A 66 -3.02 -0.04 13.04
C GLY A 66 -3.49 -1.50 12.95
N VAL A 67 -4.69 -1.79 12.43
CA VAL A 67 -5.22 -3.16 12.31
C VAL A 67 -5.01 -3.70 10.91
N LYS A 68 -4.10 -4.67 10.75
CA LYS A 68 -3.74 -5.25 9.45
C LYS A 68 -4.96 -5.81 8.70
N GLU A 69 -5.83 -6.52 9.40
CA GLU A 69 -7.00 -7.19 8.83
C GLU A 69 -8.10 -6.19 8.44
N SER A 70 -7.93 -4.90 8.74
CA SER A 70 -8.86 -3.84 8.36
C SER A 70 -8.57 -3.26 6.98
N TRP A 71 -7.43 -3.59 6.37
CA TRP A 71 -7.16 -3.20 5.00
C TRP A 71 -8.22 -3.77 4.06
N ARG A 72 -8.76 -2.92 3.19
CA ARG A 72 -9.74 -3.28 2.17
C ARG A 72 -9.32 -2.69 0.84
N LYS A 73 -9.39 -3.48 -0.23
CA LYS A 73 -9.25 -2.95 -1.58
C LYS A 73 -10.57 -2.29 -1.96
N LEU A 74 -10.56 -0.97 -2.12
CA LEU A 74 -11.75 -0.19 -2.46
C LEU A 74 -11.88 0.02 -3.97
N ILE A 75 -10.74 0.21 -4.64
CA ILE A 75 -10.70 0.51 -6.07
C ILE A 75 -9.77 -0.51 -6.74
N ALA A 76 -10.23 -1.07 -7.85
CA ALA A 76 -9.42 -1.90 -8.75
C ALA A 76 -9.68 -1.43 -10.18
N LEU A 77 -8.86 -0.49 -10.66
CA LEU A 77 -8.95 0.04 -12.02
C LEU A 77 -8.03 -0.75 -12.93
N LYS A 78 -8.58 -1.15 -14.07
CA LYS A 78 -7.81 -1.67 -15.20
C LYS A 78 -8.04 -0.73 -16.35
N THR A 79 -6.96 -0.19 -16.89
CA THR A 79 -7.05 0.55 -18.15
C THR A 79 -7.28 -0.47 -19.26
N LEU A 80 -8.34 -0.30 -20.04
CA LEU A 80 -8.52 -1.05 -21.28
C LEU A 80 -7.62 -0.40 -22.32
N ALA A 81 -6.60 -1.14 -22.78
CA ALA A 81 -5.85 -0.81 -23.98
C ALA A 81 -6.61 -1.31 -25.21
#